data_AF-A0A7Y4JT72-F1
#
_entry.id   AF-A0A7Y4JT72-F1
#
_cell.length_a   1.000
_cell.length_b   1.000
_cell.length_c   1.000
_cell.angle_alpha   90.00
_cell.angle_beta   90.00
_cell.angle_gamma   90.00
#
_symmetry.space_group_name_H-M   'P 1'
#
loop_
_entity.id
_entity.type
_entity.pdbx_description
1 polymer ?
#
loop_
_entity_poly.entity_id
_entity_poly.type
_entity_poly.pdbx_seq_one_letter_code
_entity_poly.pdbx_strand_id
1 'polypeptide(L)'
;GKLGRGASTLTQQLAKNLWLSTDRSLLRKLKELVLAHRLEEALTKQRILTLYLNVVEWGNGVYGIEAAAREHFGVSASQLSVAQGAVLAAMLPSPRKRSPASGSRALWKHAHRVVDALKTYKRISPAQAEGAHAEVDRLLGRAPADDGGAEDAEDDGS
;
A
#
# COMPACT_ATOMS: atom_id res chain seq x y z
N GLY A 1 -6.84 0.02 -26.13
CA GLY A 1 -7.32 -0.21 -24.76
C GLY A 1 -6.18 -0.76 -23.93
N LYS A 2 -5.78 -0.07 -22.86
CA LYS A 2 -4.75 -0.58 -21.94
C LYS A 2 -5.33 -1.78 -21.19
N LEU A 3 -4.87 -2.99 -21.50
CA LEU A 3 -5.10 -4.19 -20.68
C LEU A 3 -4.74 -3.84 -19.22
N GLY A 4 -5.71 -3.99 -18.32
CA GLY A 4 -5.72 -3.40 -17.00
C GLY A 4 -4.48 -3.75 -16.17
N ARG A 5 -3.60 -2.76 -15.96
CA ARG A 5 -2.61 -2.78 -14.86
C ARG A 5 -3.42 -2.82 -13.55
N GLY A 6 -3.53 -4.00 -12.94
CA GLY A 6 -4.23 -4.15 -11.65
C GLY A 6 -5.01 -5.46 -11.42
N ALA A 7 -5.15 -6.35 -12.40
CA ALA A 7 -6.00 -7.55 -12.26
C ALA A 7 -5.46 -8.66 -11.32
N SER A 8 -4.37 -8.44 -10.58
CA SER A 8 -3.76 -9.48 -9.72
C SER A 8 -4.17 -9.35 -8.25
N THR A 9 -4.63 -10.46 -7.66
CA THR A 9 -5.04 -10.50 -6.25
C THR A 9 -3.85 -10.41 -5.30
N LEU A 10 -4.09 -10.06 -4.03
CA LEU A 10 -3.06 -10.04 -3.00
C LEU A 10 -2.33 -11.39 -2.88
N THR A 11 -3.07 -12.49 -2.94
CA THR A 11 -2.52 -13.85 -2.86
C THR A 11 -1.63 -14.16 -4.07
N GLN A 12 -2.00 -13.71 -5.27
CA GLN A 12 -1.15 -13.84 -6.45
C GLN A 12 0.13 -13.00 -6.32
N GLN A 13 0.02 -11.78 -5.76
CA GLN A 13 1.20 -10.95 -5.49
C GLN A 13 2.12 -11.60 -4.44
N LEU A 14 1.56 -12.21 -3.40
CA LEU A 14 2.32 -12.99 -2.42
C LEU A 14 3.04 -14.18 -3.07
N ALA A 15 2.33 -14.99 -3.87
CA ALA A 15 2.91 -16.12 -4.58
C ALA A 15 4.06 -15.72 -5.50
N LYS A 16 3.91 -14.59 -6.20
CA LYS A 16 4.97 -14.00 -7.03
C LYS A 16 6.18 -13.60 -6.19
N ASN A 17 5.97 -12.86 -5.09
CA ASN A 17 7.07 -12.35 -4.27
C ASN A 17 7.85 -13.45 -3.53
N LEU A 18 7.22 -14.59 -3.23
CA LEU A 18 7.87 -15.70 -2.52
C LEU A 18 8.63 -16.67 -3.43
N TRP A 19 8.16 -16.94 -4.65
CA TRP A 19 8.63 -18.13 -5.40
C TRP A 19 8.92 -17.93 -6.89
N LEU A 20 8.66 -16.76 -7.47
CA LEU A 20 8.76 -16.61 -8.93
C LEU A 20 9.73 -15.49 -9.30
N SER A 21 10.63 -15.79 -10.24
CA SER A 21 11.52 -14.80 -10.85
C SER A 21 10.72 -13.70 -11.56
N THR A 22 11.35 -12.56 -11.79
CA THR A 22 10.74 -11.37 -12.43
C THR A 22 10.39 -11.55 -13.92
N ASP A 23 10.71 -12.69 -14.53
CA ASP A 23 10.51 -12.93 -15.97
C ASP A 23 9.04 -12.98 -16.37
N ARG A 24 8.61 -12.01 -17.18
CA ARG A 24 7.21 -11.90 -17.61
C ARG A 24 6.86 -12.97 -18.66
N SER A 25 6.42 -14.16 -18.23
CA SER A 25 5.88 -15.21 -19.12
C SER A 25 4.46 -15.66 -18.73
N LEU A 26 3.68 -16.13 -19.71
CA LEU A 26 2.34 -16.70 -19.48
C LEU A 26 2.40 -17.93 -18.57
N LEU A 27 3.43 -18.77 -18.72
CA LEU A 27 3.69 -19.90 -17.84
C LEU A 27 3.91 -19.48 -16.38
N ARG A 28 4.63 -18.37 -16.15
CA ARG A 28 4.77 -17.79 -14.80
C ARG A 28 3.42 -17.35 -14.25
N LYS A 29 2.57 -16.73 -15.07
CA LYS A 29 1.24 -16.30 -14.62
C LYS A 29 0.33 -17.48 -14.25
N LEU A 30 0.42 -18.60 -14.98
CA LEU A 30 -0.28 -19.82 -14.61
C LEU A 30 0.24 -20.39 -13.27
N LYS A 31 1.56 -20.37 -13.05
CA LYS A 31 2.15 -20.78 -11.76
C LYS A 31 1.67 -19.89 -10.61
N GLU A 32 1.58 -18.57 -10.80
CA GLU A 32 1.00 -17.65 -9.81
C GLU A 32 -0.42 -18.06 -9.43
N LEU A 33 -1.26 -18.41 -10.41
CA LEU A 33 -2.65 -18.81 -10.17
C LEU A 33 -2.74 -20.10 -9.35
N VAL A 34 -1.96 -21.12 -9.71
CA VAL A 34 -1.94 -22.40 -9.00
C VAL A 34 -1.43 -22.24 -7.57
N LEU A 35 -0.33 -21.50 -7.39
CA LEU A 35 0.22 -21.23 -6.05
C LEU A 35 -0.72 -20.38 -5.21
N ALA A 36 -1.35 -19.36 -5.80
CA ALA A 36 -2.33 -18.55 -5.10
C ALA A 36 -3.51 -19.41 -4.63
N HIS A 37 -4.05 -20.28 -5.48
CA HIS A 37 -5.13 -21.17 -5.10
C HIS A 37 -4.75 -22.06 -3.90
N ARG A 38 -3.57 -22.70 -3.95
CA ARG A 38 -3.06 -23.52 -2.83
C ARG A 38 -2.87 -22.72 -1.54
N LEU A 39 -2.43 -21.47 -1.63
CA LEU A 39 -2.33 -20.59 -0.47
C LEU A 39 -3.71 -20.28 0.13
N GLU A 40 -4.72 -20.06 -0.69
CA GLU A 40 -6.09 -19.79 -0.21
C GLU A 40 -6.77 -21.02 0.38
N GLU A 41 -6.43 -22.23 -0.09
CA GLU A 41 -6.87 -23.49 0.53
C GLU A 41 -6.20 -23.73 1.89
N ALA A 42 -4.92 -23.40 2.02
CA ALA A 42 -4.13 -23.69 3.22
C ALA A 42 -4.19 -22.60 4.30
N LEU A 43 -4.45 -21.34 3.94
CA LEU A 43 -4.29 -20.18 4.82
C LEU A 43 -5.53 -19.28 4.80
N THR A 44 -5.85 -18.72 5.97
CA THR A 44 -6.89 -17.69 6.07
C THR A 44 -6.47 -16.40 5.37
N LYS A 45 -7.44 -15.60 4.93
CA LYS A 45 -7.19 -14.28 4.32
C LYS A 45 -6.34 -13.37 5.22
N GLN A 46 -6.54 -13.43 6.53
CA GLN A 46 -5.74 -12.70 7.51
C GLN A 46 -4.28 -13.15 7.47
N ARG A 47 -4.02 -14.46 7.47
CA ARG A 47 -2.65 -14.99 7.41
C ARG A 47 -1.97 -14.63 6.09
N ILE A 48 -2.68 -14.71 4.96
CA ILE A 48 -2.18 -14.28 3.64
C ILE A 48 -1.79 -12.79 3.68
N LEU A 49 -2.65 -11.93 4.23
CA LEU A 49 -2.36 -10.51 4.37
C LEU A 49 -1.13 -10.27 5.26
N THR A 50 -1.04 -10.94 6.42
CA THR A 50 0.13 -10.82 7.30
C THR A 50 1.42 -11.23 6.60
N LEU A 51 1.41 -12.35 5.87
CA LEU A 51 2.59 -12.79 5.10
C LEU A 51 2.95 -11.79 4.01
N TYR A 52 1.95 -11.30 3.26
CA TYR A 52 2.16 -10.28 2.23
C TYR A 52 2.81 -9.03 2.82
N LEU A 53 2.26 -8.46 3.89
CA LEU A 53 2.77 -7.24 4.50
C LEU A 53 4.21 -7.40 5.03
N ASN A 54 4.62 -8.62 5.38
CA ASN A 54 5.98 -8.92 5.85
C ASN A 54 6.99 -9.21 4.73
N VAL A 55 6.52 -9.52 3.51
CA VAL A 55 7.38 -9.88 2.37
C VAL A 55 7.57 -8.71 1.40
N VAL A 56 6.57 -7.83 1.28
CA VAL A 56 6.68 -6.69 0.36
C VAL A 56 7.76 -5.69 0.80
N GLU A 57 8.37 -5.07 -0.20
CA GLU A 57 9.29 -3.95 -0.04
C GLU A 57 8.50 -2.64 0.11
N TRP A 58 8.86 -1.82 1.09
CA TRP A 58 8.19 -0.57 1.51
C TRP A 58 9.05 0.69 1.28
N GLY A 59 10.18 0.53 0.61
CA GLY A 59 11.22 1.53 0.41
C GLY A 59 12.52 0.81 0.01
N ASN A 60 13.55 1.53 -0.42
CA ASN A 60 14.79 0.92 -0.90
C ASN A 60 15.45 0.03 0.17
N GLY A 61 15.32 -1.29 0.04
CA GLY A 61 15.85 -2.24 1.02
C GLY A 61 15.03 -2.42 2.31
N VAL A 62 13.84 -1.81 2.41
CA VAL A 62 12.98 -1.91 3.61
C VAL A 62 11.91 -2.98 3.37
N TYR A 63 12.10 -4.16 3.95
CA TYR A 63 11.18 -5.29 3.78
C TYR A 63 10.37 -5.55 5.04
N GLY A 64 9.06 -5.68 4.86
CA GLY A 64 8.12 -6.00 5.93
C GLY A 64 7.59 -4.80 6.71
N ILE A 65 6.36 -4.96 7.22
CA ILE A 65 5.57 -3.88 7.80
C ILE A 65 6.17 -3.32 9.10
N GLU A 66 6.84 -4.15 9.91
CA GLU A 66 7.52 -3.68 11.13
C GLU A 66 8.69 -2.76 10.79
N ALA A 67 9.52 -3.14 9.81
CA ALA A 67 10.62 -2.30 9.35
C ALA A 67 10.08 -0.99 8.76
N ALA A 68 9.01 -1.06 7.97
CA ALA A 68 8.37 0.12 7.40
C ALA A 68 7.80 1.08 8.45
N ALA A 69 7.13 0.57 9.48
CA ALA A 69 6.57 1.38 10.56
C ALA A 69 7.66 2.13 11.33
N ARG A 70 8.79 1.45 11.60
CA ARG A 70 9.95 2.05 12.26
C ARG A 70 10.64 3.08 11.39
N GLU A 71 10.89 2.75 10.12
CA GLU A 71 11.56 3.62 9.16
C GLU A 71 10.79 4.93 8.95
N HIS A 72 9.48 4.83 8.69
CA HIS A 72 8.69 6.00 8.29
C HIS A 72 8.12 6.80 9.47
N PHE A 73 7.88 6.15 10.61
CA PHE A 73 7.15 6.77 11.73
C PHE A 73 7.78 6.55 13.10
N GLY A 74 8.84 5.75 13.23
CA GLY A 74 9.50 5.49 14.50
C GLY A 74 8.67 4.68 15.51
N VAL A 75 7.61 3.99 15.06
CA VAL A 75 6.73 3.18 15.91
C VAL A 75 6.75 1.71 15.52
N SER A 76 6.33 0.81 16.42
CA SER A 76 6.08 -0.58 16.04
C SER A 76 4.82 -0.69 15.16
N ALA A 77 4.76 -1.70 14.28
CA ALA A 77 3.61 -1.93 13.41
C ALA A 77 2.30 -2.12 14.19
N SER A 78 2.35 -2.65 15.42
CA SER A 78 1.17 -2.80 16.28
C SER A 78 0.66 -1.47 16.86
N GLN A 79 1.44 -0.39 16.75
CA GLN A 79 1.14 0.94 17.27
C GLN A 79 0.81 1.94 16.16
N LEU A 80 0.72 1.48 14.91
CA LEU A 80 0.35 2.34 13.78
C LEU A 80 -1.02 2.97 14.01
N SER A 81 -1.08 4.29 13.84
CA SER A 81 -2.35 5.00 13.75
C SER A 81 -3.08 4.64 12.45
N VAL A 82 -4.37 4.97 12.39
CA VAL A 82 -5.17 4.80 11.16
C VAL A 82 -4.56 5.60 10.00
N ALA A 83 -4.05 6.80 10.26
CA ALA A 83 -3.41 7.64 9.26
C ALA A 83 -2.09 7.04 8.76
N GLN A 84 -1.21 6.61 9.66
CA GLN A 84 0.06 5.97 9.31
C GLN A 84 -0.17 4.69 8.49
N GLY A 85 -1.13 3.85 8.90
CA GLY A 85 -1.54 2.67 8.15
C GLY A 85 -2.10 3.02 6.75
N ALA A 86 -2.89 4.09 6.64
CA ALA A 86 -3.42 4.56 5.36
C ALA A 86 -2.32 5.06 4.42
N VAL A 87 -1.32 5.77 4.93
CA VAL A 87 -0.15 6.23 4.17
C VAL A 87 0.65 5.03 3.65
N LEU A 88 0.94 4.04 4.50
CA LEU A 88 1.64 2.81 4.07
C LEU A 88 0.84 2.06 3.00
N ALA A 89 -0.46 1.86 3.22
CA ALA A 89 -1.33 1.20 2.23
C ALA A 89 -1.32 1.94 0.88
N ALA A 90 -1.28 3.27 0.89
CA ALA A 90 -1.22 4.10 -0.31
C ALA A 90 0.14 4.06 -1.03
N MET A 91 1.22 3.63 -0.36
CA MET A 91 2.55 3.44 -0.94
C MET A 91 2.68 2.13 -1.72
N LEU A 92 1.96 1.07 -1.33
CA LEU A 92 2.06 -0.28 -1.91
C LEU A 92 2.00 -0.39 -3.44
N PRO A 93 1.23 0.45 -4.18
CA PRO A 93 1.26 0.39 -5.64
C PRO A 93 2.60 0.78 -6.26
N SER A 94 3.44 1.54 -5.56
CA SER A 94 4.74 2.02 -6.06
C SER A 94 5.70 2.34 -4.89
N PRO A 95 6.09 1.34 -4.07
CA PRO A 95 6.79 1.56 -2.80
C PRO A 95 8.20 2.12 -2.96
N ARG A 96 8.85 1.88 -4.11
CA ARG A 96 10.17 2.47 -4.43
C ARG A 96 10.11 3.92 -4.90
N LYS A 97 8.95 4.38 -5.41
CA LYS A 97 8.76 5.74 -5.95
C LYS A 97 8.00 6.65 -4.99
N ARG A 98 7.33 6.10 -3.97
CA ARG A 98 6.53 6.84 -3.00
C ARG A 98 7.18 6.76 -1.64
N SER A 99 7.52 7.92 -1.07
CA SER A 99 7.97 8.06 0.31
C SER A 99 7.07 9.11 0.99
N PRO A 100 6.69 8.94 2.26
CA PRO A 100 5.98 9.98 3.01
C PRO A 100 6.73 11.31 3.01
N ALA A 101 8.07 11.26 2.98
CA ALA A 101 8.94 12.43 2.94
C ALA A 101 8.85 13.24 1.63
N SER A 102 8.25 12.71 0.55
CA SER A 102 8.23 13.39 -0.74
C SER A 102 7.10 14.41 -0.91
N GLY A 103 6.15 14.50 0.02
CA GLY A 103 5.02 15.43 -0.07
C GLY A 103 4.08 15.19 -1.28
N SER A 104 4.13 13.99 -1.88
CA SER A 104 3.41 13.69 -3.12
C SER A 104 1.89 13.88 -2.99
N ARG A 105 1.31 14.76 -3.83
CA ARG A 105 -0.15 14.99 -3.90
C ARG A 105 -0.92 13.71 -4.23
N ALA A 106 -0.35 12.85 -5.07
CA ALA A 106 -0.96 11.56 -5.43
C ALA A 106 -0.99 10.60 -4.23
N LEU A 107 0.08 10.56 -3.43
CA LEU A 107 0.12 9.78 -2.19
C LEU A 107 -0.91 10.31 -1.19
N TRP A 108 -0.94 11.62 -0.98
CA TRP A 108 -1.91 12.30 -0.12
C TRP A 108 -3.35 11.95 -0.50
N LYS A 109 -3.74 12.15 -1.77
CA LYS A 109 -5.10 11.84 -2.27
C LYS A 109 -5.44 10.35 -2.11
N HIS A 110 -4.44 9.47 -2.20
CA HIS A 110 -4.65 8.04 -2.02
C HIS A 110 -4.83 7.68 -0.54
N ALA A 111 -4.02 8.22 0.37
CA ALA A 111 -4.16 8.00 1.81
C ALA A 111 -5.54 8.43 2.32
N HIS A 112 -6.06 9.59 1.92
CA HIS A 112 -7.42 10.02 2.27
C HIS A 112 -8.49 9.03 1.75
N ARG A 113 -8.36 8.55 0.51
CA ARG A 113 -9.26 7.52 -0.03
C ARG A 113 -9.24 6.22 0.77
N VAL A 114 -8.09 5.83 1.32
CA VAL A 114 -8.00 4.64 2.19
C VAL A 114 -8.74 4.88 3.51
N VAL A 115 -8.59 6.06 4.12
CA VAL A 115 -9.35 6.43 5.34
C VAL A 115 -10.86 6.42 5.06
N ASP A 116 -11.30 6.99 3.94
CA ASP A 116 -12.71 6.99 3.55
C ASP A 116 -13.25 5.58 3.30
N ALA A 117 -12.45 4.70 2.69
CA ALA A 117 -12.82 3.30 2.52
C ALA A 117 -12.98 2.61 3.88
N LEU A 118 -12.05 2.78 4.82
CA LEU A 118 -12.14 2.22 6.17
C LEU A 118 -13.41 2.69 6.90
N LYS A 119 -13.76 3.97 6.77
CA LYS A 119 -15.00 4.55 7.30
C LYS A 119 -16.24 3.92 6.66
N THR A 120 -16.25 3.82 5.32
CA THR A 120 -17.36 3.26 4.54
C THR A 120 -17.62 1.80 4.91
N TYR A 121 -16.56 1.00 5.07
CA TYR A 121 -16.63 -0.39 5.51
C TYR A 121 -16.77 -0.56 7.03
N LYS A 122 -17.03 0.54 7.76
CA LYS A 122 -17.25 0.56 9.23
C LYS A 122 -16.12 -0.07 10.03
N ARG A 123 -14.88 0.06 9.54
CA ARG A 123 -13.66 -0.37 10.25
C ARG A 123 -13.18 0.67 11.25
N ILE A 124 -13.58 1.92 11.07
CA ILE A 124 -13.31 3.06 11.96
C ILE A 124 -14.58 3.90 12.11
N SER A 125 -14.69 4.65 13.22
CA SER A 125 -15.79 5.59 13.45
C SER A 125 -15.60 6.90 12.64
N PRO A 126 -16.65 7.72 12.46
CA PRO A 126 -16.52 9.02 11.81
C PRO A 126 -15.49 9.93 12.51
N ALA A 127 -15.48 9.97 13.84
CA ALA A 127 -14.52 10.74 14.61
C ALA A 127 -13.07 10.25 14.43
N GLN A 128 -12.86 8.93 14.36
CA GLN A 128 -11.55 8.36 14.04
C GLN A 128 -11.11 8.71 12.62
N ALA A 129 -12.03 8.73 11.65
CA ALA A 129 -11.73 9.12 10.28
C ALA A 129 -11.33 10.60 10.17
N GLU A 130 -12.06 11.48 10.85
CA GLU A 130 -11.73 12.92 10.91
C GLU A 130 -10.33 13.14 11.51
N GLY A 131 -10.04 12.51 12.67
CA GLY A 131 -8.71 12.56 13.27
C GLY A 131 -7.61 12.01 12.36
N ALA A 132 -7.89 10.92 11.64
CA ALA A 132 -6.95 10.32 10.70
C ALA A 132 -6.67 11.23 9.49
N HIS A 133 -7.69 11.90 8.93
CA HIS A 133 -7.47 12.86 7.83
C HIS A 133 -6.57 14.01 8.28
N ALA A 134 -6.83 14.61 9.44
CA ALA A 134 -6.00 15.68 9.98
C ALA A 134 -4.56 15.22 10.28
N GLU A 135 -4.37 13.96 10.67
CA GLU A 135 -3.04 13.39 10.86
C GLU A 135 -2.33 13.13 9.53
N VAL A 136 -3.02 12.63 8.49
CA VAL A 136 -2.45 12.48 7.14
C VAL A 136 -1.94 13.81 6.59
N ASP A 137 -2.72 14.89 6.75
CA ASP A 137 -2.32 16.24 6.35
C ASP A 137 -1.00 16.67 7.00
N ARG A 138 -0.85 16.42 8.31
CA ARG A 138 0.39 16.69 9.06
C ARG A 138 1.55 15.81 8.60
N LEU A 139 1.32 14.50 8.45
CA LEU A 139 2.37 13.52 8.09
C LEU A 139 2.97 13.80 6.70
N LEU A 140 2.15 14.30 5.77
CA LEU A 140 2.58 14.56 4.38
C LEU A 140 2.82 16.05 4.11
N GLY A 141 2.82 16.88 5.15
CA GLY A 141 3.21 18.30 5.07
C GLY A 141 2.25 19.18 4.25
N ARG A 142 0.96 18.82 4.14
CA ARG A 142 -0.02 19.55 3.34
C ARG A 142 -1.19 20.00 4.23
N ALA A 143 -1.20 21.26 4.62
CA ALA A 143 -2.37 21.87 5.25
C ALA A 143 -3.50 22.06 4.22
N PRO A 144 -4.77 22.03 4.64
CA PRO A 144 -5.91 22.26 3.75
C PRO A 144 -6.05 23.76 3.39
N ALA A 145 -5.11 24.33 2.63
CA ALA A 145 -5.22 25.66 2.01
C ALA A 145 -4.06 26.03 1.04
N ASP A 146 -3.39 25.09 0.38
CA ASP A 146 -2.38 25.46 -0.63
C ASP A 146 -2.77 24.96 -2.03
N ASP A 147 -3.57 25.81 -2.67
CA ASP A 147 -3.93 25.86 -4.08
C ASP A 147 -2.81 26.47 -4.95
N GLY A 148 -1.55 26.27 -4.60
CA GLY A 148 -0.42 26.44 -5.52
C GLY A 148 -0.31 25.30 -6.53
N GLY A 149 -0.59 25.60 -7.80
CA GLY A 149 -0.48 24.67 -8.93
C GLY A 149 0.94 24.18 -9.17
N ALA A 150 1.13 22.87 -9.04
CA ALA A 150 2.16 22.12 -9.75
C ALA A 150 1.56 20.77 -10.13
N GLU A 151 1.19 20.65 -11.40
CA GLU A 151 0.91 19.35 -12.02
C GLU A 151 2.23 18.59 -12.14
N ASP A 152 2.57 17.83 -11.11
CA ASP A 152 3.68 16.89 -11.22
C ASP A 152 3.28 15.76 -12.18
N ALA A 153 3.99 15.76 -13.30
CA ALA A 153 3.79 14.93 -14.47
C ALA A 153 3.53 13.45 -14.14
N GLU A 154 2.56 12.89 -14.87
CA GLU A 154 2.35 11.46 -14.98
C GLU A 154 3.62 10.80 -15.57
N ASP A 155 4.50 10.29 -14.69
CA ASP A 155 5.54 9.34 -15.09
C ASP A 155 4.89 7.96 -15.27
N ASP A 156 4.52 7.67 -16.52
CA ASP A 156 3.98 6.40 -17.00
C ASP A 156 5.05 5.29 -17.05
N GLY A 157 5.71 5.04 -15.93
CA GLY A 157 6.73 4.00 -15.80
C GLY A 157 6.22 2.60 -16.19
N SER A 158 6.72 2.14 -17.34
CA SER A 158 6.49 0.86 -18.03
C SER A 158 6.67 -0.39 -17.17
#